data_AF-A0A429MP31-F1
#
_entry.id   AF-A0A429MP31-F1
#
_cell.length_a   1.000
_cell.length_b   1.000
_cell.length_c   1.000
_cell.angle_alpha   90.00
_cell.angle_beta   90.00
_cell.angle_gamma   90.00
#
_symmetry.space_group_name_H-M   'P 1'
#
loop_
_entity.id
_entity.type
_entity.pdbx_description
1 polymer ?
#
loop_
_entity_poly.entity_id
_entity_poly.type
_entity_poly.pdbx_seq_one_letter_code
_entity_poly.pdbx_strand_id
1 'polypeptide(L)'
;MNDVRNDDPNFNVMGNFDHGLTLALSKGRILKETLPLLATAGINLLEDPEKSRKLIFPTTHKQVRILILRASDVPTYVENGAADLGVAGKDVLMEHGAQHVYELLDLQIAKCKLMTAGKVGMERPKGRLKIATKYVNLTRQYYASLGEQVDVIKLYGSMELAPLVG
;
A
#
# COMPACT_ATOMS: atom_id res chain seq x y z
N MET A 1 38.84 -8.99 17.10
CA MET A 1 37.70 -9.21 18.02
C MET A 1 36.59 -9.77 17.17
N ASN A 2 36.28 -11.04 17.35
CA ASN A 2 35.44 -11.81 16.44
C ASN A 2 33.99 -11.29 16.49
N ASP A 3 33.45 -11.00 15.32
CA ASP A 3 32.10 -10.48 15.13
C ASP A 3 31.08 -11.60 15.41
N VAL A 4 30.35 -11.47 16.51
CA VAL A 4 29.38 -12.45 17.05
C VAL A 4 28.10 -12.50 16.20
N ARG A 5 28.08 -11.88 15.01
CA ARG A 5 26.91 -11.75 14.12
C ARG A 5 26.72 -12.91 13.13
N ASN A 6 27.63 -13.88 13.08
CA ASN A 6 27.64 -14.93 12.05
C ASN A 6 26.84 -16.20 12.39
N ASP A 7 26.23 -16.30 13.58
CA ASP A 7 25.52 -17.52 14.01
C ASP A 7 23.98 -17.42 13.88
N ASP A 8 23.44 -16.38 13.23
CA ASP A 8 22.02 -16.34 12.89
C ASP A 8 21.77 -17.16 11.59
N PRO A 9 20.94 -18.21 11.62
CA PRO A 9 20.57 -18.97 10.41
C PRO A 9 19.87 -18.11 9.33
N ASN A 10 19.44 -16.88 9.66
CA ASN A 10 18.91 -15.91 8.71
C ASN A 10 19.98 -14.95 8.13
N PHE A 11 21.26 -15.07 8.50
CA PHE A 11 22.33 -14.25 7.93
C PHE A 11 22.42 -14.38 6.40
N ASN A 12 22.05 -15.54 5.85
CA ASN A 12 22.01 -15.75 4.39
C ASN A 12 20.76 -15.16 3.71
N VAL A 13 19.71 -14.84 4.49
CA VAL A 13 18.50 -14.11 4.02
C VAL A 13 18.69 -12.60 4.14
N MET A 14 19.49 -12.15 5.11
CA MET A 14 19.87 -10.75 5.33
C MET A 14 21.21 -10.36 4.70
N GLY A 15 21.90 -11.32 4.04
CA GLY A 15 23.30 -11.23 3.62
C GLY A 15 23.64 -9.89 2.98
N ASN A 16 24.76 -9.31 3.40
CA ASN A 16 25.22 -7.94 3.15
C ASN A 16 24.57 -7.26 1.93
N PHE A 17 23.36 -6.73 2.13
CA PHE A 17 22.51 -6.18 1.08
C PHE A 17 22.79 -4.69 0.87
N ASP A 18 24.00 -4.24 1.25
CA ASP A 18 24.43 -2.85 1.28
C ASP A 18 24.29 -2.12 -0.08
N HIS A 19 24.09 -2.87 -1.17
CA HIS A 19 23.99 -2.35 -2.55
C HIS A 19 22.85 -2.97 -3.39
N GLY A 20 21.84 -3.59 -2.78
CA GLY A 20 20.71 -4.19 -3.51
C GLY A 20 19.43 -3.35 -3.47
N LEU A 21 18.47 -3.66 -4.36
CA LEU A 21 17.15 -3.02 -4.42
C LEU A 21 16.12 -3.74 -3.57
N THR A 22 15.38 -2.97 -2.80
CA THR A 22 14.27 -3.40 -1.94
C THR A 22 12.96 -2.88 -2.52
N LEU A 23 12.09 -3.79 -2.95
CA LEU A 23 10.78 -3.46 -3.52
C LEU A 23 9.66 -3.70 -2.50
N ALA A 24 8.90 -2.66 -2.16
CA ALA A 24 7.73 -2.76 -1.29
C ALA A 24 6.45 -3.06 -2.10
N LEU A 25 5.80 -4.19 -1.80
CA LEU A 25 4.51 -4.59 -2.36
C LEU A 25 3.49 -4.85 -1.26
N SER A 26 2.21 -4.80 -1.61
CA SER A 26 1.12 -5.26 -0.72
C SER A 26 0.45 -6.52 -1.25
N LYS A 27 -0.04 -7.37 -0.34
CA LYS A 27 -0.81 -8.57 -0.68
C LYS A 27 -2.05 -8.29 -1.54
N GLY A 28 -2.65 -9.35 -2.09
CA GLY A 28 -3.88 -9.28 -2.88
C GLY A 28 -3.64 -8.88 -4.34
N ARG A 29 -4.52 -8.03 -4.89
CA ARG A 29 -4.50 -7.68 -6.33
C ARG A 29 -3.18 -7.07 -6.78
N ILE A 30 -2.60 -6.16 -5.99
CA ILE A 30 -1.31 -5.52 -6.32
C ILE A 30 -0.22 -6.58 -6.50
N LEU A 31 -0.01 -7.46 -5.52
CA LEU A 31 0.98 -8.53 -5.63
C LEU A 31 0.71 -9.42 -6.86
N LYS A 32 -0.52 -9.93 -7.00
CA LYS A 32 -0.91 -10.85 -8.09
C LYS A 32 -0.67 -10.26 -9.47
N GLU A 33 -0.96 -8.98 -9.66
CA GLU A 33 -0.82 -8.31 -10.96
C GLU A 33 0.60 -7.75 -11.18
N THR A 34 1.37 -7.50 -10.12
CA THR A 34 2.78 -7.05 -10.21
C THR A 34 3.73 -8.20 -10.54
N LEU A 35 3.49 -9.41 -10.02
CA LEU A 35 4.40 -10.55 -10.24
C LEU A 35 4.63 -10.88 -11.72
N PRO A 36 3.62 -10.90 -12.61
CA PRO A 36 3.84 -11.04 -14.04
C PRO A 36 4.73 -9.95 -14.65
N LEU A 37 4.62 -8.69 -14.19
CA LEU A 37 5.46 -7.59 -14.66
C LEU A 37 6.91 -7.75 -14.21
N LEU A 38 7.14 -8.27 -13.00
CA LEU A 38 8.48 -8.58 -12.52
C LEU A 38 9.08 -9.79 -13.25
N ALA A 39 8.24 -10.78 -13.59
CA ALA A 39 8.67 -11.96 -14.31
C ALA A 39 9.20 -11.63 -15.72
N THR A 40 8.62 -10.63 -16.42
CA THR A 40 9.15 -10.18 -17.72
C THR A 40 10.53 -9.51 -17.58
N ALA A 41 10.85 -8.97 -16.40
CA ALA A 41 12.19 -8.48 -16.05
C ALA A 41 13.11 -9.57 -15.48
N GLY A 42 12.71 -10.85 -15.49
CA GLY A 42 13.49 -11.97 -14.97
C GLY A 42 13.50 -12.08 -13.43
N ILE A 43 12.65 -11.32 -12.73
CA ILE A 43 12.56 -11.27 -11.27
C ILE A 43 11.35 -12.10 -10.84
N ASN A 44 11.60 -13.26 -10.25
CA ASN A 44 10.57 -14.14 -9.70
C ASN A 44 10.81 -14.39 -8.22
N LEU A 45 9.73 -14.52 -7.44
CA LEU A 45 9.83 -14.95 -6.06
C LEU A 45 10.26 -16.42 -5.98
N LEU A 46 11.12 -16.74 -5.02
CA LEU A 46 11.56 -18.13 -4.78
C LEU A 46 10.57 -18.94 -3.93
N GLU A 47 9.69 -18.25 -3.20
CA GLU A 47 8.67 -18.86 -2.36
C GLU A 47 7.35 -18.09 -2.47
N ASP A 48 6.24 -18.77 -2.19
CA ASP A 48 4.89 -18.22 -2.27
C ASP A 48 4.56 -17.34 -1.03
N PRO A 49 4.34 -16.02 -1.18
CA PRO A 49 4.05 -15.12 -0.06
C PRO A 49 2.70 -15.36 0.62
N GLU A 50 1.78 -16.06 -0.03
CA GLU A 50 0.48 -16.38 0.56
C GLU A 50 0.56 -17.54 1.55
N LYS A 51 1.57 -18.40 1.40
CA LYS A 51 1.80 -19.58 2.26
C LYS A 51 2.82 -19.33 3.37
N SER A 52 3.43 -18.15 3.40
CA SER A 52 4.50 -17.79 4.32
C SER A 52 4.08 -16.67 5.26
N ARG A 53 4.62 -16.70 6.49
CA ARG A 53 4.53 -15.60 7.46
C ARG A 53 5.70 -14.61 7.35
N LYS A 54 6.66 -14.89 6.46
CA LYS A 54 7.78 -13.98 6.20
C LYS A 54 7.25 -12.66 5.65
N LEU A 55 7.99 -11.58 5.91
CA LEU A 55 7.74 -10.25 5.35
C LEU A 55 8.77 -9.86 4.30
N ILE A 56 9.91 -10.54 4.28
CA ILE A 56 11.01 -10.33 3.33
C ILE A 56 11.14 -11.59 2.49
N PHE A 57 11.11 -11.41 1.17
CA PHE A 57 11.15 -12.50 0.22
C PHE A 57 12.32 -12.33 -0.75
N PRO A 58 13.19 -13.35 -0.87
CA PRO A 58 14.23 -13.34 -1.88
C PRO A 58 13.62 -13.59 -3.27
N THR A 59 14.33 -13.10 -4.29
CA THR A 59 13.96 -13.32 -5.70
C THR A 59 15.04 -14.12 -6.43
N THR A 60 14.76 -14.49 -7.68
CA THR A 60 15.75 -15.06 -8.60
C THR A 60 16.95 -14.14 -8.84
N HIS A 61 16.79 -12.83 -8.64
CA HIS A 61 17.87 -11.86 -8.72
C HIS A 61 18.47 -11.60 -7.34
N LYS A 62 19.75 -11.94 -7.15
CA LYS A 62 20.42 -11.88 -5.83
C LYS A 62 20.46 -10.49 -5.19
N GLN A 63 20.35 -9.43 -5.99
CA GLN A 63 20.33 -8.04 -5.52
C GLN A 63 18.91 -7.44 -5.46
N VAL A 64 17.85 -8.23 -5.61
CA VAL A 64 16.47 -7.75 -5.48
C VAL A 64 15.74 -8.57 -4.43
N ARG A 65 15.15 -7.88 -3.45
CA ARG A 65 14.26 -8.46 -2.45
C ARG A 65 12.92 -7.75 -2.43
N ILE A 66 11.89 -8.47 -2.02
CA ILE A 66 10.52 -7.96 -1.96
C ILE A 66 10.06 -7.93 -0.51
N LEU A 67 9.59 -6.77 -0.05
CA LEU A 67 8.89 -6.60 1.21
C LEU A 67 7.39 -6.72 0.97
N ILE A 68 6.70 -7.52 1.79
CA ILE A 68 5.25 -7.64 1.75
C ILE A 68 4.66 -6.89 2.93
N LEU A 69 4.01 -5.77 2.65
CA LEU A 69 3.50 -4.81 3.62
C LEU A 69 1.97 -4.66 3.52
N ARG A 70 1.38 -3.89 4.44
CA ARG A 70 0.04 -3.34 4.22
C ARG A 70 0.12 -2.26 3.15
N ALA A 71 -0.93 -2.14 2.34
CA ALA A 71 -0.96 -1.16 1.25
C ALA A 71 -0.72 0.28 1.74
N SER A 72 -1.23 0.64 2.92
CA SER A 72 -1.03 1.95 3.55
C SER A 72 0.42 2.27 3.89
N ASP A 73 1.25 1.25 4.09
CA ASP A 73 2.59 1.41 4.65
C ASP A 73 3.65 1.48 3.54
N VAL A 74 3.30 1.07 2.31
CA VAL A 74 4.21 1.09 1.15
C VAL A 74 4.80 2.50 0.91
N PRO A 75 4.02 3.60 0.85
CA PRO A 75 4.59 4.92 0.63
C PRO A 75 5.56 5.32 1.75
N THR A 76 5.21 5.02 3.00
CA THR A 76 6.05 5.34 4.16
C THR A 76 7.40 4.62 4.10
N TYR A 77 7.43 3.36 3.69
CA TYR A 77 8.69 2.61 3.56
C TYR A 77 9.57 3.17 2.44
N VAL A 78 8.98 3.59 1.32
CA VAL A 78 9.71 4.19 0.21
C VAL A 78 10.23 5.59 0.58
N GLU A 79 9.37 6.42 1.17
CA GLU A 79 9.72 7.79 1.60
C GLU A 79 10.88 7.81 2.59
N ASN A 80 10.93 6.85 3.52
CA ASN A 80 11.98 6.77 4.54
C ASN A 80 13.21 5.97 4.09
N GLY A 81 13.27 5.52 2.83
CA GLY A 81 14.39 4.74 2.29
C GLY A 81 14.53 3.33 2.88
N ALA A 82 13.51 2.83 3.59
CA ALA A 82 13.47 1.43 4.03
C ALA A 82 13.18 0.46 2.86
N ALA A 83 12.54 0.98 1.81
CA ALA A 83 12.45 0.37 0.49
C ALA A 83 12.89 1.38 -0.57
N ASP A 84 13.57 0.94 -1.62
CA ASP A 84 14.03 1.81 -2.70
C ASP A 84 12.90 2.13 -3.69
N LEU A 85 12.00 1.16 -3.90
CA LEU A 85 10.88 1.23 -4.82
C LEU A 85 9.64 0.62 -4.18
N GLY A 86 8.46 1.01 -4.64
CA GLY A 86 7.22 0.38 -4.20
C GLY A 86 6.10 0.49 -5.21
N VAL A 87 5.15 -0.45 -5.12
CA VAL A 87 3.91 -0.40 -5.90
C VAL A 87 2.76 -0.08 -4.95
N ALA A 88 2.23 1.13 -5.06
CA ALA A 88 1.13 1.62 -4.25
C ALA A 88 -0.07 1.99 -5.13
N GLY A 89 -1.28 1.79 -4.60
CA GLY A 89 -2.50 2.29 -5.23
C GLY A 89 -2.54 3.82 -5.22
N LYS A 90 -3.08 4.42 -6.27
CA LYS A 90 -3.17 5.89 -6.40
C LYS A 90 -3.99 6.51 -5.26
N ASP A 91 -5.02 5.80 -4.79
CA ASP A 91 -5.83 6.18 -3.64
C ASP A 91 -5.00 6.30 -2.35
N VAL A 92 -4.04 5.39 -2.15
CA VAL A 92 -3.13 5.43 -0.98
C VAL A 92 -2.14 6.57 -1.11
N LEU A 93 -1.52 6.74 -2.28
CA LEU A 93 -0.56 7.83 -2.53
C LEU A 93 -1.20 9.21 -2.33
N MET A 94 -2.41 9.40 -2.85
CA MET A 94 -3.13 10.67 -2.72
C MET A 94 -3.58 10.94 -1.27
N GLU A 95 -3.93 9.91 -0.49
CA GLU A 95 -4.31 10.06 0.92
C GLU A 95 -3.10 10.29 1.84
N HIS A 96 -1.99 9.57 1.60
CA HIS A 96 -0.73 9.70 2.34
C HIS A 96 -0.07 11.06 2.07
N GLY A 97 -0.15 11.53 0.82
CA GLY A 97 0.65 12.64 0.31
C GLY A 97 1.93 12.10 -0.31
N ALA A 98 2.12 12.36 -1.61
CA ALA A 98 3.24 11.85 -2.40
C ALA A 98 4.33 12.91 -2.61
N GLN A 99 4.54 13.83 -1.66
CA GLN A 99 5.46 14.97 -1.84
C GLN A 99 6.94 14.57 -1.76
N HIS A 100 7.24 13.47 -1.07
CA HIS A 100 8.61 13.01 -0.82
C HIS A 100 8.97 11.73 -1.58
N VAL A 101 8.14 11.34 -2.55
CA VAL A 101 8.39 10.18 -3.42
C VAL A 101 8.12 10.55 -4.87
N TYR A 102 8.81 9.92 -5.80
CA TYR A 102 8.56 10.10 -7.23
C TYR A 102 7.60 9.03 -7.75
N GLU A 103 6.47 9.45 -8.32
CA GLU A 103 5.56 8.56 -9.05
C GLU A 103 6.05 8.41 -10.49
N LEU A 104 6.87 7.39 -10.73
CA LEU A 104 7.55 7.19 -12.01
C LEU A 104 6.64 6.63 -13.12
N LEU A 105 5.72 5.72 -12.77
CA LEU A 105 4.92 4.97 -13.72
C LEU A 105 3.50 4.72 -13.20
N ASP A 106 2.52 4.85 -14.10
CA ASP A 106 1.21 4.23 -13.94
C ASP A 106 1.24 2.83 -14.56
N LEU A 107 1.28 1.80 -13.71
CA LEU A 107 1.38 0.40 -14.13
C LEU A 107 0.08 -0.15 -14.74
N GLN A 108 -1.03 0.59 -14.69
CA GLN A 108 -2.33 0.17 -15.22
C GLN A 108 -2.88 -1.15 -14.61
N ILE A 109 -2.49 -1.47 -13.37
CA ILE A 109 -2.95 -2.64 -12.61
C ILE A 109 -3.88 -2.25 -11.46
N ALA A 110 -4.57 -3.23 -10.86
CA ALA A 110 -5.41 -3.09 -9.68
C ALA A 110 -6.46 -1.97 -9.76
N LYS A 111 -6.94 -1.67 -10.99
CA LYS A 111 -7.80 -0.51 -11.27
C LYS A 111 -9.06 -0.51 -10.41
N CYS A 112 -9.42 0.68 -9.94
CA CYS A 112 -10.65 0.93 -9.18
C CYS A 112 -11.02 2.42 -9.26
N LYS A 113 -12.18 2.76 -8.68
CA LYS A 113 -12.63 4.15 -8.53
C LYS A 113 -12.81 4.45 -7.04
N LEU A 114 -12.41 5.66 -6.64
CA LEU A 114 -12.76 6.21 -5.34
C LEU A 114 -14.14 6.88 -5.45
N MET A 115 -15.09 6.52 -4.58
CA MET A 115 -16.48 6.94 -4.71
C MET A 115 -17.10 7.22 -3.33
N THR A 116 -18.09 8.11 -3.30
CA THR A 116 -19.02 8.24 -2.16
C THR A 116 -20.13 7.19 -2.27
N ALA A 117 -20.56 6.62 -1.15
CA ALA A 117 -21.65 5.65 -1.10
C ALA A 117 -22.52 5.88 0.15
N GLY A 118 -23.78 5.45 0.07
CA GLY A 118 -24.74 5.49 1.17
C GLY A 118 -25.78 4.38 1.01
N LYS A 119 -26.71 4.27 1.95
CA LYS A 119 -27.78 3.26 1.90
C LYS A 119 -28.67 3.48 0.67
N VAL A 120 -29.00 2.40 -0.04
CA VAL A 120 -29.89 2.47 -1.22
C VAL A 120 -31.25 3.05 -0.82
N GLY A 121 -31.74 4.02 -1.59
CA GLY A 121 -33.01 4.70 -1.34
C GLY A 121 -32.99 5.69 -0.17
N MET A 122 -31.84 5.92 0.46
CA MET A 122 -31.70 6.97 1.48
C MET A 122 -31.68 8.33 0.80
N GLU A 123 -32.56 9.23 1.25
CA GLU A 123 -32.46 10.64 0.91
C GLU A 123 -31.20 11.25 1.52
N ARG A 124 -30.55 12.15 0.80
CA ARG A 124 -29.38 12.86 1.31
C ARG A 124 -29.78 13.64 2.58
N PRO A 125 -29.11 13.42 3.72
CA PRO A 125 -29.43 14.13 4.95
C PRO A 125 -29.35 15.64 4.76
N LYS A 126 -30.29 16.37 5.37
CA LYS A 126 -30.24 17.83 5.43
C LYS A 126 -29.23 18.28 6.48
N GLY A 127 -28.45 19.31 6.17
CA GLY A 127 -27.44 19.87 7.07
C GLY A 127 -26.05 19.26 6.86
N ARG A 128 -25.22 19.32 7.91
CA ARG A 128 -23.82 18.86 7.84
C ARG A 128 -23.76 17.34 7.75
N LEU A 129 -23.13 16.82 6.70
CA LEU A 129 -22.95 15.39 6.50
C LEU A 129 -21.87 14.83 7.42
N LYS A 130 -22.07 13.61 7.91
CA LYS A 130 -21.04 12.79 8.56
C LYS A 130 -20.56 11.73 7.60
N ILE A 131 -19.27 11.74 7.28
CA ILE A 131 -18.67 10.83 6.30
C ILE A 131 -17.68 9.91 7.00
N ALA A 132 -18.01 8.62 7.07
CA ALA A 132 -17.13 7.59 7.59
C ALA A 132 -16.23 7.04 6.49
N THR A 133 -14.91 7.14 6.64
CA THR A 133 -13.96 6.84 5.56
C THR A 133 -12.57 6.51 6.08
N LYS A 134 -11.79 5.73 5.32
CA LYS A 134 -10.33 5.67 5.52
C LYS A 134 -9.59 6.84 4.85
N TYR A 135 -10.21 7.49 3.87
CA TYR A 135 -9.57 8.51 3.05
C TYR A 135 -9.97 9.90 3.52
N VAL A 136 -9.46 10.29 4.69
CA VAL A 136 -9.88 11.51 5.38
C VAL A 136 -9.49 12.76 4.58
N ASN A 137 -8.26 12.81 4.08
CA ASN A 137 -7.77 13.94 3.31
C ASN A 137 -8.50 14.07 1.99
N LEU A 138 -8.65 12.97 1.26
CA LEU A 138 -9.37 12.97 -0.02
C LEU A 138 -10.85 13.29 0.16
N THR A 139 -11.48 12.82 1.23
CA THR A 139 -12.88 13.16 1.53
C THR A 139 -13.04 14.65 1.79
N ARG A 140 -12.16 15.26 2.59
CA ARG A 140 -12.20 16.70 2.84
C ARG A 140 -11.99 17.50 1.56
N GLN A 141 -11.01 17.12 0.74
CA GLN A 141 -10.75 17.78 -0.55
C GLN A 141 -11.94 17.67 -1.50
N TYR A 142 -12.55 16.48 -1.60
CA TYR A 142 -13.71 16.24 -2.45
C TYR A 142 -14.90 17.12 -2.04
N TYR A 143 -15.31 17.08 -0.76
CA TYR A 143 -16.45 17.90 -0.32
C TYR A 143 -16.16 19.41 -0.31
N ALA A 144 -14.92 19.82 -0.03
CA ALA A 144 -14.52 21.22 -0.18
C ALA A 144 -14.65 21.69 -1.63
N SER A 145 -14.33 20.84 -2.62
CA SER A 145 -14.50 21.17 -4.04
C SER A 145 -15.98 21.36 -4.45
N LEU A 146 -16.91 20.80 -3.66
CA LEU A 146 -18.35 20.98 -3.82
C LEU A 146 -18.91 22.17 -3.02
N GLY A 147 -18.06 22.88 -2.26
CA GLY A 147 -18.49 23.93 -1.34
C GLY A 147 -19.24 23.41 -0.10
N GLU A 148 -19.06 22.14 0.24
CA GLU A 148 -19.77 21.49 1.34
C GLU A 148 -18.87 21.27 2.55
N GLN A 149 -19.33 21.72 3.72
CA GLN A 149 -18.70 21.39 4.99
C GLN A 149 -19.21 20.03 5.49
N VAL A 150 -18.30 19.14 5.85
CA VAL A 150 -18.61 17.78 6.35
C VAL A 150 -17.81 17.45 7.60
N ASP A 151 -18.39 16.64 8.49
CA ASP A 151 -17.67 16.02 9.59
C ASP A 151 -17.13 14.66 9.11
N VAL A 152 -15.83 14.43 9.27
CA VAL A 152 -15.19 13.20 8.79
C VAL A 152 -14.83 12.30 9.96
N ILE A 153 -15.32 11.06 9.90
CA ILE A 153 -15.05 10.00 10.88
C ILE A 153 -14.01 9.05 10.28
N LYS A 154 -12.81 9.02 10.85
CA LYS A 154 -11.75 8.10 10.40
C LYS A 154 -12.11 6.67 10.76
N LEU A 155 -12.12 5.79 9.76
CA LEU A 155 -12.18 4.34 9.93
C LEU A 155 -10.93 3.67 9.33
N TYR A 156 -10.60 2.48 9.83
CA TYR A 156 -9.46 1.69 9.34
C TYR A 156 -9.90 0.51 8.44
N GLY A 157 -11.16 0.12 8.49
CA GLY A 157 -11.76 -0.95 7.68
C GLY A 157 -13.28 -0.93 7.76
N SER A 158 -13.92 -1.84 7.01
CA SER A 158 -15.37 -2.09 7.01
C SER A 158 -16.24 -0.83 6.85
N MET A 159 -15.93 0.00 5.86
CA MET A 159 -16.67 1.24 5.57
C MET A 159 -18.13 0.97 5.21
N GLU A 160 -18.42 -0.20 4.64
CA GLU A 160 -19.75 -0.65 4.26
C GLU A 160 -20.72 -0.77 5.44
N LEU A 161 -20.21 -0.95 6.67
CA LEU A 161 -21.04 -1.09 7.86
C LEU A 161 -21.52 0.26 8.40
N ALA A 162 -20.70 1.30 8.29
CA ALA A 162 -21.01 2.63 8.86
C ALA A 162 -22.39 3.17 8.45
N PRO A 163 -22.78 3.22 7.16
CA PRO A 163 -24.10 3.72 6.79
C PRO A 163 -25.27 2.82 7.23
N LEU A 164 -25.01 1.59 7.68
CA LEU A 164 -26.05 0.66 8.13
C LEU A 164 -26.40 0.84 9.61
N VAL A 165 -25.48 1.36 10.43
CA VAL A 165 -25.64 1.47 11.89
C VAL A 165 -25.81 2.90 12.40
N GLY A 166 -25.65 3.90 11.53
CA GLY A 166 -25.76 5.34 11.87
C GLY A 166 -24.43 5.97 12.25
#